data_AF-A0A819MHW7-F1
#
_entry.id   AF-A0A819MHW7-F1
#
_cell.length_a   1.000
_cell.length_b   1.000
_cell.length_c   1.000
_cell.angle_alpha   90.00
_cell.angle_beta   90.00
_cell.angle_gamma   90.00
#
_symmetry.space_group_name_H-M   'P 1'
#
loop_
_entity.id
_entity.type
_entity.pdbx_description
1 polymer ?
#
loop_
_entity_poly.entity_id
_entity_poly.type
_entity_poly.pdbx_seq_one_letter_code
_entity_poly.pdbx_strand_id
1 'polypeptide(L)'
;MSWIIEESNDASSAINVQGNTVTCQKEDFYGSPINVLWKDPADKSGLYYWQIEFLQLDKQGNASVGLTTQDHFKAGYAIKSMEYNGNLADGSAFLVGSFGDRIKQGDNIGILLNLTDSEMKVHLFLNGQPLGLAFHVQAPFSISVINVVVSFSANGEATIIRLKQVPTSLDRQEEQFNGIEGHWKLVDYPQHSDCTGYHFHLFKKGGMDNNVYSLSTRVINTMNSILCHDPSTNQWQSQSGMSTMMGGDQESMRKEGVISELTNGITGVELQGQKLVITSNGNQVKLERYTPEPPQTYTKNVFAREY
;
A
#
# COMPACT_ATOMS: atom_id res chain seq x y z
N MET A 1 -1.94 30.48 7.72
CA MET A 1 -2.34 29.28 6.95
C MET A 1 -1.35 28.18 7.24
N SER A 2 -1.83 27.05 7.75
CA SER A 2 -0.99 25.97 8.23
C SER A 2 -0.51 25.01 7.12
N TRP A 3 -1.00 25.17 5.89
CA TRP A 3 -0.56 24.43 4.70
C TRP A 3 0.11 25.34 3.65
N ILE A 4 0.97 24.77 2.82
CA ILE A 4 1.46 25.28 1.53
C ILE A 4 0.85 24.41 0.44
N ILE A 5 0.26 25.02 -0.58
CA ILE A 5 -0.23 24.32 -1.77
C ILE A 5 0.86 24.41 -2.84
N GLU A 6 1.09 23.35 -3.60
CA GLU A 6 2.02 23.40 -4.72
C GLU A 6 1.71 24.53 -5.72
N GLU A 7 2.73 25.04 -6.38
CA GLU A 7 2.58 26.07 -7.41
C GLU A 7 2.26 25.42 -8.76
N SER A 8 0.97 25.25 -9.06
CA SER A 8 0.47 24.89 -10.39
C SER A 8 -0.83 25.65 -10.69
N ASN A 9 -1.13 25.86 -11.98
CA ASN A 9 -2.29 26.66 -12.40
C ASN A 9 -3.62 26.10 -11.87
N ASP A 10 -3.70 24.78 -11.68
CA ASP A 10 -4.95 24.08 -11.34
C ASP A 10 -5.06 23.76 -9.82
N ALA A 11 -3.95 23.79 -9.07
CA ALA A 11 -3.97 23.35 -7.66
C ALA A 11 -4.67 24.33 -6.72
N SER A 12 -4.48 25.64 -6.91
CA SER A 12 -4.94 26.64 -5.94
C SER A 12 -6.47 26.78 -5.86
N SER A 13 -7.20 26.46 -6.92
CA SER A 13 -8.68 26.43 -6.93
C SER A 13 -9.25 25.11 -6.41
N ALA A 14 -8.51 24.01 -6.57
CA ALA A 14 -8.94 22.67 -6.15
C ALA A 14 -8.71 22.40 -4.66
N ILE A 15 -7.87 23.17 -3.98
CA ILE A 15 -7.53 22.96 -2.57
C ILE A 15 -8.19 24.00 -1.66
N ASN A 16 -8.93 23.51 -0.67
CA ASN A 16 -9.43 24.31 0.45
C ASN A 16 -8.71 23.92 1.75
N VAL A 17 -8.35 24.92 2.57
CA VAL A 17 -7.63 24.72 3.83
C VAL A 17 -8.41 25.32 4.99
N GLN A 18 -8.75 24.50 5.97
CA GLN A 18 -9.40 24.91 7.22
C GLN A 18 -8.62 24.39 8.43
N GLY A 19 -7.76 25.25 8.99
CA GLY A 19 -6.92 24.89 10.13
C GLY A 19 -5.95 23.76 9.77
N ASN A 20 -6.17 22.59 10.37
CA ASN A 20 -5.38 21.38 10.16
C ASN A 20 -5.92 20.46 9.07
N THR A 21 -7.09 20.79 8.52
CA THR A 21 -7.75 20.00 7.48
C THR A 21 -7.49 20.61 6.11
N VAL A 22 -7.26 19.75 5.14
CA VAL A 22 -7.13 20.08 3.72
C VAL A 22 -8.10 19.23 2.92
N THR A 23 -8.87 19.88 2.05
CA THR A 23 -9.83 19.24 1.15
C THR A 23 -9.39 19.48 -0.28
N CYS A 24 -9.40 18.43 -1.10
CA CYS A 24 -9.08 18.45 -2.51
C CYS A 24 -10.36 18.14 -3.33
N GLN A 25 -10.70 19.04 -4.25
CA GLN A 25 -11.82 18.95 -5.19
C GLN A 25 -11.29 19.18 -6.61
N LYS A 26 -10.87 18.09 -7.26
CA LYS A 26 -10.43 18.06 -8.66
C LYS A 26 -11.66 17.86 -9.56
N GLU A 27 -11.78 18.70 -10.58
CA GLU A 27 -12.84 18.57 -11.58
C GLU A 27 -12.66 17.30 -12.44
N ASP A 28 -11.41 16.89 -12.69
CA ASP A 28 -11.06 15.69 -13.44
C ASP A 28 -10.19 14.71 -12.62
N PHE A 29 -10.51 13.42 -12.74
CA PHE A 29 -9.76 12.33 -12.10
C PHE A 29 -8.39 12.08 -12.75
N TYR A 30 -8.23 12.49 -14.02
CA TYR A 30 -7.01 12.24 -14.79
C TYR A 30 -6.03 13.40 -14.64
N GLY A 31 -4.85 13.13 -14.09
CA GLY A 31 -3.78 14.12 -14.00
C GLY A 31 -2.75 13.80 -12.92
N SER A 32 -1.78 14.70 -12.80
CA SER A 32 -0.79 14.66 -11.71
C SER A 32 -1.48 14.81 -10.35
N PRO A 33 -0.91 14.25 -9.26
CA PRO A 33 -1.40 14.52 -7.92
C PRO A 33 -1.26 16.02 -7.60
N ILE A 34 -2.07 16.51 -6.67
CA ILE A 34 -1.89 17.84 -6.08
C ILE A 34 -1.24 17.67 -4.71
N ASN A 35 -0.05 18.22 -4.54
CA ASN A 35 0.72 18.11 -3.32
C ASN A 35 0.44 19.29 -2.38
N VAL A 36 0.25 19.00 -1.10
CA VAL A 36 0.06 19.99 -0.04
C VAL A 36 1.00 19.70 1.13
N LEU A 37 1.72 20.72 1.59
CA LEU A 37 2.79 20.61 2.57
C LEU A 37 2.38 21.27 3.90
N TRP A 38 2.55 20.55 5.00
CA TRP A 38 2.18 21.00 6.34
C TRP A 38 3.27 21.87 6.97
N LYS A 39 2.93 23.07 7.45
CA LYS A 39 3.87 24.07 8.00
C LYS A 39 4.20 23.87 9.49
N ASP A 40 4.48 22.64 9.88
CA ASP A 40 5.03 22.31 11.21
C ASP A 40 6.19 21.32 11.03
N PRO A 41 7.38 21.83 10.69
CA PRO A 41 8.48 20.98 10.29
C PRO A 41 9.20 20.28 11.46
N ALA A 42 9.98 19.26 11.09
CA ALA A 42 11.17 18.86 11.82
C ALA A 42 12.37 19.65 11.31
N ASP A 43 12.89 20.54 12.15
CA ASP A 43 13.95 21.50 11.83
C ASP A 43 15.27 21.22 12.58
N LYS A 44 15.32 20.18 13.41
CA LYS A 44 16.48 19.78 14.21
C LYS A 44 16.43 18.29 14.54
N SER A 45 17.54 17.78 15.07
CA SER A 45 17.60 16.41 15.59
C SER A 45 16.57 16.20 16.71
N GLY A 46 15.85 15.08 16.65
CA GLY A 46 14.76 14.76 17.57
C GLY A 46 13.81 13.70 17.04
N LEU A 47 12.78 13.43 17.83
CA LEU A 47 11.71 12.48 17.51
C LEU A 47 10.41 13.24 17.23
N TYR A 48 9.80 12.96 16.09
CA TYR A 48 8.65 13.67 15.57
C TYR A 48 7.57 12.68 15.15
N TYR A 49 6.35 12.85 15.65
CA TYR A 49 5.22 11.99 15.30
C TYR A 49 4.03 12.80 14.81
N TRP A 50 3.61 12.51 13.58
CA TRP A 50 2.40 13.07 12.98
C TRP A 50 1.39 11.96 12.74
N GLN A 51 0.12 12.33 12.88
CA GLN A 51 -1.01 11.49 12.61
C GLN A 51 -1.89 12.19 11.57
N ILE A 52 -2.19 11.49 10.48
CA ILE A 52 -2.95 11.98 9.34
C ILE A 52 -4.18 11.11 9.17
N GLU A 53 -5.37 11.67 9.30
CA GLU A 53 -6.63 10.96 9.11
C GLU A 53 -7.25 11.36 7.78
N PHE A 54 -7.62 10.36 6.96
CA PHE A 54 -8.26 10.55 5.67
C PHE A 54 -9.78 10.46 5.81
N LEU A 55 -10.42 11.61 6.03
CA LEU A 55 -11.85 11.73 6.34
C LEU A 55 -12.73 11.34 5.15
N GLN A 56 -12.28 11.64 3.93
CA GLN A 56 -12.96 11.33 2.69
C GLN A 56 -11.94 10.96 1.61
N LEU A 57 -12.23 9.93 0.82
CA LEU A 57 -11.48 9.59 -0.40
C LEU A 57 -12.44 8.95 -1.41
N ASP A 58 -12.48 9.48 -2.64
CA ASP A 58 -13.36 8.93 -3.70
C ASP A 58 -13.02 7.47 -4.05
N LYS A 59 -11.76 7.09 -3.91
CA LYS A 59 -11.28 5.73 -4.15
C LYS A 59 -10.00 5.44 -3.39
N GLN A 60 -9.86 4.19 -2.96
CA GLN A 60 -8.68 3.69 -2.26
C GLN A 60 -7.41 3.86 -3.11
N GLY A 61 -6.32 4.30 -2.48
CA GLY A 61 -5.00 4.48 -3.09
C GLY A 61 -4.84 5.76 -3.91
N ASN A 62 -5.81 6.68 -3.85
CA ASN A 62 -5.74 7.97 -4.53
C ASN A 62 -5.15 9.10 -3.69
N ALA A 63 -4.60 8.76 -2.52
CA ALA A 63 -3.79 9.67 -1.74
C ALA A 63 -2.48 8.99 -1.33
N SER A 64 -1.43 9.79 -1.20
CA SER A 64 -0.21 9.41 -0.50
C SER A 64 0.08 10.41 0.60
N VAL A 65 0.87 9.98 1.58
CA VAL A 65 1.37 10.82 2.66
C VAL A 65 2.82 10.49 2.92
N GLY A 66 3.62 11.50 3.23
CA GLY A 66 5.06 11.29 3.36
C GLY A 66 5.78 12.47 3.96
N LEU A 67 7.10 12.45 3.80
CA LEU A 67 7.99 13.52 4.23
C LEU A 67 8.72 14.09 3.01
N THR A 68 8.81 15.41 2.94
CA THR A 68 9.61 16.12 1.93
C THR A 68 10.38 17.26 2.59
N THR A 69 11.16 17.97 1.79
CA THR A 69 11.89 19.17 2.19
C THR A 69 11.36 20.34 1.36
N GLN A 70 11.49 21.57 1.85
CA GLN A 70 10.98 22.73 1.13
C GLN A 70 11.59 22.88 -0.28
N ASP A 71 12.86 22.54 -0.46
CA ASP A 71 13.54 22.62 -1.76
C ASP A 71 13.03 21.59 -2.78
N HIS A 72 12.51 20.47 -2.28
CA HIS A 72 12.01 19.34 -3.06
C HIS A 72 10.48 19.31 -3.17
N PHE A 73 9.78 20.23 -2.52
CA PHE A 73 8.35 20.43 -2.69
C PHE A 73 8.08 21.08 -4.05
N LYS A 74 7.44 20.33 -4.95
CA LYS A 74 7.15 20.72 -6.34
C LYS A 74 5.76 20.24 -6.74
N ALA A 75 5.29 20.73 -7.87
CA ALA A 75 3.99 20.34 -8.41
C ALA A 75 3.97 18.91 -8.94
N GLY A 76 2.89 18.17 -8.67
CA GLY A 76 2.66 16.84 -9.22
C GLY A 76 3.78 15.85 -8.99
N TYR A 77 4.10 15.06 -10.01
CA TYR A 77 5.17 14.06 -9.97
C TYR A 77 6.59 14.64 -10.00
N ALA A 78 6.75 15.97 -9.99
CA ALA A 78 8.06 16.59 -9.88
C ALA A 78 8.56 16.69 -8.43
N ILE A 79 7.70 16.39 -7.44
CA ILE A 79 8.09 16.34 -6.03
C ILE A 79 9.12 15.23 -5.79
N LYS A 80 10.05 15.47 -4.85
CA LYS A 80 10.84 14.40 -4.22
C LYS A 80 10.44 14.27 -2.76
N SER A 81 9.99 13.09 -2.37
CA SER A 81 9.41 12.82 -1.06
C SER A 81 9.61 11.36 -0.65
N MET A 82 9.54 11.05 0.64
CA MET A 82 9.45 9.67 1.15
C MET A 82 7.98 9.39 1.43
N GLU A 83 7.27 8.81 0.46
CA GLU A 83 5.82 8.67 0.49
C GLU A 83 5.34 7.24 0.72
N TYR A 84 4.16 7.16 1.34
CA TYR A 84 3.38 5.95 1.54
C TYR A 84 1.99 6.08 0.92
N ASN A 85 1.58 5.06 0.17
CA ASN A 85 0.19 4.90 -0.30
C ASN A 85 -0.26 3.43 -0.30
N GLY A 86 0.38 2.60 0.54
CA GLY A 86 0.40 1.13 0.46
C GLY A 86 1.71 0.60 -0.14
N ASN A 87 2.36 1.41 -0.98
CA ASN A 87 3.75 1.22 -1.41
C ASN A 87 4.61 2.35 -0.85
N LEU A 88 5.93 2.17 -0.87
CA LEU A 88 6.88 3.27 -0.71
C LEU A 88 7.18 3.88 -2.07
N ALA A 89 7.21 5.21 -2.14
CA ALA A 89 7.48 5.97 -3.36
C ALA A 89 8.39 7.17 -3.08
N ASP A 90 9.07 7.67 -4.12
CA ASP A 90 9.91 8.88 -4.03
C ASP A 90 9.16 10.18 -4.44
N GLY A 91 7.83 10.11 -4.61
CA GLY A 91 6.99 11.16 -5.19
C GLY A 91 6.80 11.07 -6.71
N SER A 92 7.74 10.43 -7.41
CA SER A 92 7.73 10.29 -8.88
C SER A 92 7.78 8.84 -9.36
N ALA A 93 8.32 7.95 -8.52
CA ALA A 93 8.61 6.57 -8.83
C ALA A 93 8.27 5.66 -7.65
N PHE A 94 7.90 4.44 -7.99
CA PHE A 94 7.70 3.34 -7.06
C PHE A 94 9.05 2.82 -6.54
N LEU A 95 9.16 2.62 -5.23
CA LEU A 95 10.40 2.16 -4.57
C LEU A 95 10.24 0.75 -3.99
N VAL A 96 9.27 0.55 -3.10
CA VAL A 96 9.03 -0.73 -2.42
C VAL A 96 7.54 -1.06 -2.51
N GLY A 97 7.24 -2.25 -3.03
CA GLY A 97 5.86 -2.72 -3.17
C GLY A 97 5.31 -3.37 -1.92
N SER A 98 3.98 -3.31 -1.78
CA SER A 98 3.25 -4.05 -0.76
C SER A 98 3.77 -3.78 0.65
N PHE A 99 4.13 -2.52 0.92
CA PHE A 99 4.62 -2.11 2.23
C PHE A 99 3.50 -2.15 3.29
N GLY A 100 2.26 -1.94 2.87
CA GLY A 100 1.05 -2.11 3.67
C GLY A 100 -0.19 -1.96 2.79
N ASP A 101 -1.36 -1.91 3.43
CA ASP A 101 -2.61 -1.68 2.71
C ASP A 101 -2.66 -0.27 2.10
N ARG A 102 -3.28 -0.17 0.93
CA ARG A 102 -3.52 1.14 0.31
C ARG A 102 -4.47 1.96 1.15
N ILE A 103 -4.17 3.24 1.30
CA ILE A 103 -4.95 4.22 2.06
C ILE A 103 -6.38 4.29 1.52
N LYS A 104 -7.37 4.16 2.40
CA LYS A 104 -8.81 4.32 2.12
C LYS A 104 -9.44 5.34 3.08
N GLN A 105 -10.68 5.73 2.77
CA GLN A 105 -11.47 6.58 3.65
C GLN A 105 -11.58 5.98 5.06
N GLY A 106 -11.43 6.83 6.07
CA GLY A 106 -11.44 6.47 7.49
C GLY A 106 -10.09 5.97 8.01
N ASP A 107 -9.09 5.77 7.16
CA ASP A 107 -7.78 5.36 7.62
C ASP A 107 -7.04 6.49 8.33
N ASN A 108 -6.24 6.08 9.30
CA ASN A 108 -5.33 6.91 10.04
C ASN A 108 -3.87 6.48 9.81
N ILE A 109 -3.04 7.37 9.29
CA ILE A 109 -1.63 7.12 9.02
C ILE A 109 -0.76 7.83 10.06
N GLY A 110 0.08 7.07 10.74
CA GLY A 110 1.12 7.60 11.61
C GLY A 110 2.47 7.67 10.88
N ILE A 111 3.19 8.77 11.06
CA ILE A 111 4.57 8.95 10.58
C ILE A 111 5.45 9.30 11.76
N LEU A 112 6.34 8.38 12.15
CA LEU A 112 7.36 8.61 13.17
C LEU A 112 8.71 8.82 12.51
N LEU A 113 9.20 10.05 12.59
CA LEU A 113 10.53 10.44 12.15
C LEU A 113 11.47 10.51 13.36
N ASN A 114 12.50 9.67 13.36
CA ASN A 114 13.68 9.83 14.22
C ASN A 114 14.79 10.46 13.37
N LEU A 115 15.09 11.73 13.65
CA LEU A 115 16.06 12.54 12.93
C LEU A 115 17.27 12.79 13.81
N THR A 116 18.45 12.46 13.30
CA THR A 116 19.74 12.74 13.93
C THR A 116 20.69 13.34 12.89
N ASP A 117 21.86 13.79 13.32
CA ASP A 117 22.87 14.31 12.41
C ASP A 117 23.49 13.22 11.50
N SER A 118 23.38 11.94 11.90
CA SER A 118 23.96 10.80 11.17
C SER A 118 22.94 10.00 10.36
N GLU A 119 21.67 10.00 10.77
CA GLU A 119 20.65 9.18 10.13
C GLU A 119 19.23 9.76 10.26
N MET A 120 18.40 9.36 9.30
CA MET A 120 16.97 9.61 9.26
C MET A 120 16.24 8.26 9.20
N LYS A 121 15.38 7.99 10.18
CA LYS A 121 14.55 6.77 10.24
C LYS A 121 13.08 7.15 10.24
N VAL A 122 12.33 6.57 9.31
CA VAL A 122 10.89 6.81 9.17
C VAL A 122 10.14 5.50 9.39
N HIS A 123 9.33 5.45 10.45
CA HIS A 123 8.40 4.35 10.68
C HIS A 123 6.99 4.79 10.31
N LEU A 124 6.24 3.87 9.73
CA LEU A 124 4.86 4.09 9.31
C LEU A 124 3.90 3.26 10.13
N PHE A 125 2.70 3.81 10.34
CA PHE A 125 1.62 3.15 11.05
C PHE A 125 0.35 3.29 10.23
N LEU A 126 -0.47 2.24 10.18
CA LEU A 126 -1.80 2.27 9.60
C LEU A 126 -2.81 1.85 10.67
N ASN A 127 -3.74 2.74 11.00
CA ASN A 127 -4.78 2.53 12.01
C ASN A 127 -4.18 2.10 13.37
N GLY A 128 -3.07 2.72 13.75
CA GLY A 128 -2.31 2.42 14.97
C GLY A 128 -1.43 1.17 14.91
N GLN A 129 -1.50 0.37 13.84
CA GLN A 129 -0.65 -0.80 13.65
C GLN A 129 0.68 -0.41 13.01
N PRO A 130 1.84 -0.79 13.57
CA PRO A 130 3.14 -0.52 12.97
C PRO A 130 3.29 -1.32 11.67
N LEU A 131 3.64 -0.62 10.59
CA LEU A 131 4.01 -1.25 9.31
C LEU A 131 5.51 -1.57 9.24
N GLY A 132 6.30 -0.98 10.14
CA GLY A 132 7.76 -1.16 10.24
C GLY A 132 8.56 0.06 9.81
N LEU A 133 9.89 -0.12 9.72
CA LEU A 133 10.83 0.89 9.26
C LEU A 133 10.77 1.02 7.73
N ALA A 134 10.18 2.10 7.24
CA ALA A 134 9.96 2.35 5.82
C ALA A 134 11.21 2.92 5.15
N PHE A 135 11.81 3.95 5.75
CA PHE A 135 12.98 4.62 5.20
C PHE A 135 14.10 4.70 6.24
N HIS A 136 15.32 4.43 5.82
CA HIS A 136 16.52 4.55 6.64
C HIS A 136 17.67 5.16 5.84
N VAL A 137 17.79 6.49 5.91
CA VAL A 137 18.79 7.23 5.16
C VAL A 137 19.97 7.56 6.07
N GLN A 138 21.16 7.16 5.67
CA GLN A 138 22.42 7.51 6.33
C GLN A 138 22.98 8.81 5.76
N ALA A 139 23.73 9.55 6.57
CA ALA A 139 24.49 10.71 6.12
C ALA A 139 25.46 10.33 4.97
N PRO A 140 25.80 11.26 4.05
CA PRO A 140 25.43 12.67 4.09
C PRO A 140 24.01 12.94 3.57
N PHE A 141 23.26 13.71 4.34
CA PHE A 141 22.08 14.44 3.89
C PHE A 141 22.14 15.82 4.57
N SER A 142 21.68 16.85 3.88
CA SER A 142 21.49 18.13 4.56
C SER A 142 20.31 17.97 5.52
N ILE A 143 20.48 18.31 6.79
CA ILE A 143 19.35 18.49 7.71
C ILE A 143 18.63 19.75 7.27
N SER A 144 17.85 19.63 6.20
CA SER A 144 16.87 20.62 5.79
C SER A 144 15.66 20.52 6.72
N VAL A 145 14.86 21.58 6.72
CA VAL A 145 13.51 21.60 7.26
C VAL A 145 12.70 20.49 6.57
N ILE A 146 12.30 19.46 7.32
CA ILE A 146 11.49 18.33 6.83
C ILE A 146 10.03 18.59 7.19
N ASN A 147 9.13 18.47 6.22
CA ASN A 147 7.71 18.68 6.39
C ASN A 147 6.93 17.43 5.98
N VAL A 148 5.76 17.25 6.58
CA VAL A 148 4.77 16.29 6.07
C VAL A 148 4.17 16.83 4.79
N VAL A 149 4.02 15.96 3.80
CA VAL A 149 3.28 16.21 2.57
C VAL A 149 2.14 15.22 2.43
N VAL A 150 0.99 15.69 1.94
CA VAL A 150 -0.13 14.86 1.48
C VAL A 150 -0.30 15.13 -0.01
N SER A 151 -0.46 14.08 -0.81
CA SER A 151 -0.59 14.20 -2.26
C SER A 151 -1.91 13.55 -2.70
N PHE A 152 -2.77 14.32 -3.37
CA PHE A 152 -4.10 13.87 -3.80
C PHE A 152 -4.16 13.64 -5.31
N SER A 153 -4.36 12.38 -5.71
CA SER A 153 -4.59 12.02 -7.12
C SER A 153 -6.05 12.20 -7.54
N ALA A 154 -6.99 12.21 -6.59
CA ALA A 154 -8.42 12.44 -6.78
C ALA A 154 -9.01 13.30 -5.65
N ASN A 155 -10.34 13.44 -5.57
CA ASN A 155 -10.95 14.15 -4.44
C ASN A 155 -10.71 13.43 -3.13
N GLY A 156 -10.54 14.22 -2.09
CA GLY A 156 -10.31 13.71 -0.76
C GLY A 156 -10.20 14.80 0.30
N GLU A 157 -10.19 14.36 1.54
CA GLU A 157 -10.03 15.23 2.70
C GLU A 157 -9.10 14.54 3.70
N ALA A 158 -8.12 15.29 4.19
CA ALA A 158 -7.21 14.82 5.23
C ALA A 158 -7.06 15.86 6.35
N THR A 159 -6.93 15.39 7.58
CA THR A 159 -6.59 16.24 8.73
C THR A 159 -5.29 15.74 9.36
N ILE A 160 -4.43 16.66 9.78
CA ILE A 160 -3.13 16.34 10.39
C ILE A 160 -3.01 16.90 11.80
N ILE A 161 -2.45 16.11 12.70
CA ILE A 161 -2.03 16.56 14.02
C ILE A 161 -0.61 16.08 14.31
N ARG A 162 0.14 16.89 15.06
CA ARG A 162 1.43 16.48 15.63
C ARG A 162 1.21 16.06 17.08
N LEU A 163 1.64 14.85 17.41
CA LEU A 163 1.46 14.25 18.73
C LEU A 163 2.75 14.31 19.53
N LYS A 164 2.62 14.59 20.83
CA LYS A 164 3.75 14.56 21.78
C LYS A 164 4.09 13.15 22.22
N GLN A 165 3.07 12.29 22.32
CA GLN A 165 3.25 10.88 22.65
C GLN A 165 3.57 10.12 21.37
N VAL A 166 4.64 9.33 21.42
CA VAL A 166 5.09 8.49 20.32
C VAL A 166 4.70 7.03 20.56
N PRO A 167 4.43 6.24 19.51
CA PRO A 167 4.23 4.80 19.64
C PRO A 167 5.46 4.12 20.25
N THR A 168 5.24 3.14 21.12
CA THR A 168 6.33 2.36 21.75
C THR A 168 6.66 1.07 21.00
N SER A 169 5.69 0.51 20.26
CA SER A 169 5.91 -0.63 19.37
C SER A 169 6.16 -0.13 17.96
N LEU A 170 7.33 -0.47 17.41
CA LEU A 170 7.74 -0.08 16.06
C LEU A 170 7.80 -1.28 15.10
N ASP A 171 7.87 -2.48 15.66
CA ASP A 171 8.00 -3.71 14.90
C ASP A 171 6.67 -4.10 14.29
N ARG A 172 6.72 -4.43 12.99
CA ARG A 172 5.58 -4.90 12.24
C ARG A 172 4.94 -6.08 12.96
N GLN A 173 3.66 -5.97 13.27
CA GLN A 173 2.92 -7.07 13.87
C GLN A 173 2.58 -8.08 12.77
N GLU A 174 2.73 -9.37 13.08
CA GLU A 174 2.29 -10.42 12.16
C GLU A 174 0.77 -10.36 12.00
N GLU A 175 0.31 -10.37 10.75
CA GLU A 175 -1.10 -10.43 10.44
C GLU A 175 -1.68 -11.75 10.95
N GLN A 176 -2.68 -11.66 11.81
CA GLN A 176 -3.40 -12.82 12.31
C GLN A 176 -4.65 -13.04 11.47
N PHE A 177 -4.70 -14.21 10.82
CA PHE A 177 -5.83 -14.58 9.98
C PHE A 177 -6.69 -15.66 10.62
N ASN A 178 -8.00 -15.44 10.58
CA ASN A 178 -9.00 -16.44 10.97
C ASN A 178 -9.67 -16.99 9.71
N GLY A 179 -10.01 -18.28 9.71
CA GLY A 179 -10.65 -18.90 8.55
C GLY A 179 -9.72 -19.00 7.34
N ILE A 180 -10.26 -18.80 6.14
CA ILE A 180 -9.52 -19.00 4.87
C ILE A 180 -8.62 -17.83 4.48
N GLU A 181 -8.74 -16.68 5.13
CA GLU A 181 -7.93 -15.51 4.83
C GLU A 181 -6.45 -15.79 5.12
N GLY A 182 -5.56 -15.09 4.42
CA GLY A 182 -4.13 -15.12 4.68
C GLY A 182 -3.25 -15.26 3.45
N HIS A 183 -1.97 -15.41 3.71
CA HIS A 183 -0.94 -15.66 2.71
C HIS A 183 -0.72 -17.17 2.58
N TRP A 184 -0.84 -17.66 1.37
CA TRP A 184 -0.88 -19.08 1.03
C TRP A 184 0.19 -19.39 -0.02
N LYS A 185 0.97 -20.44 0.21
CA LYS A 185 1.96 -20.94 -0.74
C LYS A 185 1.45 -22.22 -1.36
N LEU A 186 1.44 -22.30 -2.69
CA LEU A 186 1.05 -23.51 -3.42
C LEU A 186 2.11 -24.59 -3.24
N VAL A 187 1.77 -25.68 -2.55
CA VAL A 187 2.71 -26.77 -2.21
C VAL A 187 2.44 -28.06 -2.98
N ASP A 188 1.23 -28.23 -3.52
CA ASP A 188 0.86 -29.43 -4.27
C ASP A 188 -0.08 -29.06 -5.43
N TYR A 189 0.41 -29.26 -6.66
CA TYR A 189 -0.36 -29.12 -7.90
C TYR A 189 0.03 -30.26 -8.86
N PRO A 190 -0.61 -31.44 -8.77
CA PRO A 190 -0.15 -32.65 -9.46
C PRO A 190 0.00 -32.52 -10.98
N GLN A 191 -0.89 -31.77 -11.62
CA GLN A 191 -0.91 -31.57 -13.08
C GLN A 191 0.15 -30.55 -13.53
N HIS A 192 0.62 -29.68 -12.63
CA HIS A 192 1.51 -28.56 -12.91
C HIS A 192 2.51 -28.33 -11.76
N SER A 193 3.30 -29.36 -11.46
CA SER A 193 4.27 -29.33 -10.35
C SER A 193 5.32 -28.21 -10.48
N ASP A 194 5.58 -27.76 -11.71
CA ASP A 194 6.44 -26.62 -12.05
C ASP A 194 5.86 -25.25 -11.63
N CYS A 195 4.60 -25.23 -11.21
CA CYS A 195 3.92 -24.06 -10.65
C CYS A 195 3.84 -24.10 -9.11
N THR A 196 4.46 -25.08 -8.44
CA THR A 196 4.57 -25.03 -6.97
C THR A 196 5.47 -23.89 -6.53
N GLY A 197 5.22 -23.36 -5.33
CA GLY A 197 5.95 -22.24 -4.76
C GLY A 197 5.34 -20.86 -5.03
N TYR A 198 4.34 -20.73 -5.91
CA TYR A 198 3.63 -19.47 -6.07
C TYR A 198 2.84 -19.09 -4.83
N HIS A 199 2.77 -17.78 -4.59
CA HIS A 199 2.13 -17.19 -3.43
C HIS A 199 0.80 -16.57 -3.79
N PHE A 200 -0.16 -16.71 -2.88
CA PHE A 200 -1.51 -16.20 -2.99
C PHE A 200 -1.83 -15.42 -1.73
N HIS A 201 -2.54 -14.31 -1.88
CA HIS A 201 -3.11 -13.55 -0.77
C HIS A 201 -4.62 -13.58 -0.91
N LEU A 202 -5.30 -14.21 0.05
CA LEU A 202 -6.75 -14.30 0.12
C LEU A 202 -7.26 -13.39 1.24
N PHE A 203 -8.09 -12.41 0.90
CA PHE A 203 -8.64 -11.47 1.88
C PHE A 203 -10.10 -11.14 1.56
N LYS A 204 -10.88 -10.82 2.58
CA LYS A 204 -12.27 -10.41 2.39
C LYS A 204 -12.36 -9.05 1.71
N LYS A 205 -13.24 -8.94 0.70
CA LYS A 205 -13.42 -7.69 -0.03
C LYS A 205 -14.34 -6.75 0.74
N GLY A 206 -13.78 -5.68 1.30
CA GLY A 206 -14.55 -4.68 2.05
C GLY A 206 -15.61 -3.97 1.21
N GLY A 207 -16.75 -3.61 1.84
CA GLY A 207 -17.85 -2.91 1.19
C GLY A 207 -18.76 -3.78 0.31
N MET A 208 -18.58 -5.11 0.31
CA MET A 208 -19.43 -6.09 -0.36
C MET A 208 -20.01 -7.10 0.64
N ASP A 209 -20.84 -8.03 0.15
CA ASP A 209 -21.41 -9.12 0.95
C ASP A 209 -20.33 -9.89 1.73
N ASN A 210 -20.71 -10.39 2.90
CA ASN A 210 -19.80 -11.04 3.84
C ASN A 210 -19.07 -12.29 3.32
N ASN A 211 -19.41 -12.74 2.11
CA ASN A 211 -18.91 -13.97 1.50
C ASN A 211 -18.17 -13.72 0.17
N VAL A 212 -17.74 -12.48 -0.06
CA VAL A 212 -16.93 -12.10 -1.23
C VAL A 212 -15.47 -11.90 -0.80
N TYR A 213 -14.58 -12.66 -1.42
CA TYR A 213 -13.15 -12.62 -1.17
C TYR A 213 -12.39 -12.24 -2.44
N SER A 214 -11.24 -11.61 -2.26
CA SER A 214 -10.28 -11.33 -3.32
C SER A 214 -9.09 -12.26 -3.18
N LEU A 215 -8.77 -13.00 -4.24
CA LEU A 215 -7.60 -13.84 -4.35
C LEU A 215 -6.59 -13.14 -5.26
N SER A 216 -5.47 -12.69 -4.70
CA SER A 216 -4.38 -12.05 -5.44
C SER A 216 -3.18 -12.96 -5.53
N THR A 217 -2.52 -13.01 -6.68
CA THR A 217 -1.27 -13.75 -6.87
C THR A 217 -0.40 -13.02 -7.87
N ARG A 218 0.91 -13.26 -7.83
CA ARG A 218 1.88 -12.67 -8.77
C ARG A 218 2.73 -13.77 -9.40
N VAL A 219 2.70 -13.82 -10.73
CA VAL A 219 3.65 -14.59 -11.54
C VAL A 219 4.64 -13.60 -12.15
N ILE A 220 4.34 -13.05 -13.33
CA ILE A 220 4.93 -11.78 -13.81
C ILE A 220 3.99 -10.66 -13.41
N ASN A 221 2.74 -10.83 -13.84
CA ASN A 221 1.65 -9.93 -13.55
C ASN A 221 1.03 -10.26 -12.20
N THR A 222 0.54 -9.22 -11.55
CA THR A 222 -0.43 -9.40 -10.47
C THR A 222 -1.77 -9.74 -11.08
N MET A 223 -2.27 -10.93 -10.78
CA MET A 223 -3.60 -11.42 -11.13
C MET A 223 -4.49 -11.34 -9.91
N ASN A 224 -5.72 -10.86 -10.11
CA ASN A 224 -6.73 -10.85 -9.07
C ASN A 224 -7.95 -11.64 -9.57
N SER A 225 -8.50 -12.49 -8.74
CA SER A 225 -9.79 -13.17 -8.96
C SER A 225 -10.72 -12.88 -7.78
N ILE A 226 -12.03 -12.91 -8.03
CA ILE A 226 -13.04 -12.74 -6.99
C ILE A 226 -13.62 -14.11 -6.67
N LEU A 227 -13.63 -14.49 -5.40
CA LEU A 227 -14.28 -15.71 -4.92
C LEU A 227 -15.56 -15.35 -4.19
N CYS A 228 -16.67 -15.92 -4.61
CA CYS A 228 -17.98 -15.79 -3.97
C CYS A 228 -18.35 -17.12 -3.32
N HIS A 229 -18.72 -17.08 -2.04
CA HIS A 229 -19.27 -18.23 -1.33
C HIS A 229 -20.76 -18.04 -1.11
N ASP A 230 -21.56 -19.02 -1.54
CA ASP A 230 -22.97 -19.09 -1.21
C ASP A 230 -23.13 -19.97 0.05
N PRO A 231 -23.41 -19.39 1.23
CA PRO A 231 -23.53 -20.14 2.46
C PRO A 231 -24.77 -21.05 2.48
N SER A 232 -25.77 -20.81 1.62
CA SER A 232 -27.00 -21.61 1.58
C SER A 232 -26.80 -22.96 0.89
N THR A 233 -25.91 -23.00 -0.11
CA THR A 233 -25.57 -24.20 -0.90
C THR A 233 -24.17 -24.73 -0.60
N ASN A 234 -23.41 -23.99 0.20
CA ASN A 234 -21.98 -24.18 0.46
C ASN A 234 -21.15 -24.29 -0.83
N GLN A 235 -21.56 -23.59 -1.88
CA GLN A 235 -20.87 -23.57 -3.17
C GLN A 235 -19.92 -22.38 -3.26
N TRP A 236 -18.79 -22.59 -3.93
CA TRP A 236 -17.86 -21.54 -4.28
C TRP A 236 -17.91 -21.28 -5.78
N GLN A 237 -17.79 -20.02 -6.15
CA GLN A 237 -17.64 -19.61 -7.54
C GLN A 237 -16.54 -18.58 -7.65
N SER A 238 -15.63 -18.80 -8.60
CA SER A 238 -14.67 -17.78 -9.00
C SER A 238 -15.17 -16.94 -10.16
N GLN A 239 -14.79 -15.68 -10.16
CA GLN A 239 -14.95 -14.76 -11.28
C GLN A 239 -13.56 -14.25 -11.66
N SER A 240 -13.29 -14.24 -12.97
CA SER A 240 -12.09 -13.63 -13.52
C SER A 240 -12.01 -12.17 -13.10
N GLY A 241 -10.88 -11.76 -12.52
CA GLY A 241 -10.61 -10.36 -12.24
C GLY A 241 -9.57 -9.78 -13.19
N MET A 242 -8.88 -8.74 -12.73
CA MET A 242 -7.94 -7.97 -13.54
C MET A 242 -6.51 -8.49 -13.40
N SER A 243 -5.77 -8.47 -14.51
CA SER A 243 -4.32 -8.66 -14.57
C SER A 243 -3.64 -7.36 -15.01
N THR A 244 -2.38 -7.19 -14.63
CA THR A 244 -1.54 -6.03 -15.02
C THR A 244 -1.02 -6.11 -16.48
N MET A 245 -1.21 -7.24 -17.16
CA MET A 245 -0.97 -7.44 -18.62
C MET A 245 0.40 -6.98 -19.15
N MET A 246 1.45 -7.03 -18.33
CA MET A 246 2.83 -6.84 -18.79
C MET A 246 3.31 -8.09 -19.53
N GLY A 247 4.06 -7.89 -20.60
CA GLY A 247 4.71 -8.99 -21.32
C GLY A 247 5.88 -9.58 -20.52
N GLY A 248 6.12 -10.88 -20.69
CA GLY A 248 7.31 -11.54 -20.18
C GLY A 248 7.73 -12.70 -21.08
N ASP A 249 8.71 -13.49 -20.62
CA ASP A 249 9.19 -14.64 -21.38
C ASP A 249 8.10 -15.73 -21.51
N GLN A 250 8.28 -16.61 -22.50
CA GLN A 250 7.27 -17.61 -22.84
C GLN A 250 6.98 -18.59 -21.69
N GLU A 251 7.97 -18.96 -20.89
CA GLU A 251 7.78 -19.90 -19.79
C GLU A 251 6.93 -19.25 -18.69
N SER A 252 7.26 -18.02 -18.32
CA SER A 252 6.53 -17.27 -17.31
C SER A 252 5.09 -16.95 -17.74
N MET A 253 4.87 -16.59 -19.00
CA MET A 253 3.52 -16.38 -19.55
C MET A 253 2.70 -17.68 -19.55
N ARG A 254 3.32 -18.84 -19.82
CA ARG A 254 2.65 -20.14 -19.71
C ARG A 254 2.24 -20.45 -18.27
N LYS A 255 3.14 -20.24 -17.30
CA LYS A 255 2.83 -20.43 -15.87
C LYS A 255 1.73 -19.49 -15.41
N GLU A 256 1.74 -18.24 -15.88
CA GLU A 256 0.66 -17.28 -15.62
C GLU A 256 -0.69 -17.78 -16.15
N GLY A 257 -0.72 -18.35 -17.36
CA GLY A 257 -1.91 -19.00 -17.92
C GLY A 257 -2.44 -20.13 -17.03
N VAL A 258 -1.56 -21.03 -16.58
CA VAL A 258 -1.91 -22.15 -15.68
C VAL A 258 -2.47 -21.64 -14.35
N ILE A 259 -1.81 -20.65 -13.73
CA ILE A 259 -2.29 -20.06 -12.47
C ILE A 259 -3.61 -19.32 -12.68
N SER A 260 -3.80 -18.63 -13.81
CA SER A 260 -5.07 -17.98 -14.13
C SER A 260 -6.20 -18.99 -14.33
N GLU A 261 -5.95 -20.12 -15.00
CA GLU A 261 -6.93 -21.21 -15.14
C GLU A 261 -7.28 -21.82 -13.77
N LEU A 262 -6.27 -22.01 -12.91
CA LEU A 262 -6.46 -22.46 -11.54
C LEU A 262 -7.37 -21.50 -10.76
N THR A 263 -7.10 -20.20 -10.77
CA THR A 263 -7.88 -19.24 -9.96
C THR A 263 -9.28 -19.01 -10.52
N ASN A 264 -9.46 -19.05 -11.84
CA ASN A 264 -10.78 -18.86 -12.47
C ASN A 264 -11.66 -20.12 -12.40
N GLY A 265 -11.06 -21.29 -12.23
CA GLY A 265 -11.78 -22.57 -12.15
C GLY A 265 -12.23 -22.98 -10.74
N ILE A 266 -12.02 -22.15 -9.71
CA ILE A 266 -12.28 -22.52 -8.31
C ILE A 266 -13.78 -22.76 -8.07
N THR A 267 -14.10 -23.96 -7.60
CA THR A 267 -15.45 -24.40 -7.22
C THR A 267 -15.55 -24.90 -5.79
N GLY A 268 -14.42 -25.04 -5.08
CA GLY A 268 -14.41 -25.41 -3.67
C GLY A 268 -13.19 -24.87 -2.94
N VAL A 269 -13.40 -24.44 -1.70
CA VAL A 269 -12.35 -23.97 -0.79
C VAL A 269 -12.60 -24.62 0.57
N GLU A 270 -11.63 -25.38 1.06
CA GLU A 270 -11.71 -26.07 2.35
C GLU A 270 -10.47 -25.76 3.20
N LEU A 271 -10.70 -25.32 4.43
CA LEU A 271 -9.63 -25.08 5.41
C LEU A 271 -9.39 -26.32 6.26
N GLN A 272 -8.18 -26.83 6.24
CA GLN A 272 -7.72 -27.98 7.03
C GLN A 272 -6.54 -27.56 7.92
N GLY A 273 -6.85 -26.88 9.03
CA GLY A 273 -5.83 -26.29 9.91
C GLY A 273 -5.07 -25.16 9.22
N GLN A 274 -3.77 -25.34 9.01
CA GLN A 274 -2.89 -24.39 8.28
C GLN A 274 -2.78 -24.71 6.78
N LYS A 275 -3.66 -25.57 6.26
CA LYS A 275 -3.71 -25.95 4.85
C LYS A 275 -5.01 -25.49 4.24
N LEU A 276 -4.93 -24.99 3.00
CA LEU A 276 -6.08 -24.67 2.18
C LEU A 276 -6.13 -25.68 1.03
N VAL A 277 -7.23 -26.40 0.90
CA VAL A 277 -7.48 -27.28 -0.23
C VAL A 277 -8.44 -26.56 -1.17
N ILE A 278 -7.98 -26.30 -2.39
CA ILE A 278 -8.77 -25.65 -3.43
C ILE A 278 -9.15 -26.71 -4.47
N THR A 279 -10.45 -26.83 -4.75
CA THR A 279 -10.95 -27.59 -5.90
C THR A 279 -11.14 -26.63 -7.06
N SER A 280 -10.48 -26.92 -8.17
CA SER A 280 -10.54 -26.11 -9.39
C SER A 280 -10.53 -26.99 -10.64
N ASN A 281 -11.49 -26.78 -11.54
CA ASN A 281 -11.65 -27.58 -12.77
C ASN A 281 -11.64 -29.10 -12.53
N GLY A 282 -12.22 -29.55 -11.40
CA GLY A 282 -12.25 -30.97 -10.99
C GLY A 282 -10.95 -31.50 -10.38
N ASN A 283 -9.90 -30.69 -10.30
CA ASN A 283 -8.63 -31.04 -9.65
C ASN A 283 -8.55 -30.44 -8.25
N GLN A 284 -7.78 -31.06 -7.37
CA GLN A 284 -7.47 -30.51 -6.05
C GLN A 284 -6.02 -30.01 -6.01
N VAL A 285 -5.83 -28.82 -5.48
CA VAL A 285 -4.51 -28.26 -5.17
C VAL A 285 -4.44 -27.93 -3.68
N LYS A 286 -3.23 -28.00 -3.11
CA LYS A 286 -3.00 -27.71 -1.69
C LYS A 286 -2.10 -26.52 -1.54
N LEU A 287 -2.50 -25.63 -0.64
CA LEU A 287 -1.72 -24.49 -0.22
C LEU A 287 -1.43 -24.59 1.29
N GLU A 288 -0.29 -24.06 1.70
CA GLU A 288 0.10 -23.95 3.10
C GLU A 288 0.19 -22.49 3.49
N ARG A 289 -0.37 -22.14 4.66
CA ARG A 289 -0.27 -20.79 5.19
C ARG A 289 1.19 -20.49 5.49
N TYR A 290 1.64 -19.29 5.15
CA TYR A 290 2.97 -18.81 5.49
C TYR A 290 2.91 -17.35 5.94
N THR A 291 3.93 -16.92 6.66
CA THR A 291 4.12 -15.51 6.99
C THR A 291 5.05 -14.91 5.94
N PRO A 292 4.62 -13.91 5.15
CA PRO A 292 5.52 -13.26 4.21
C PRO A 292 6.63 -12.53 4.95
N GLU A 293 7.81 -12.52 4.35
CA GLU A 293 8.90 -11.68 4.84
C GLU A 293 8.44 -10.21 4.91
N PRO A 294 8.81 -9.46 5.95
CA PRO A 294 8.53 -8.04 6.01
C PRO A 294 9.08 -7.31 4.78
N PRO A 295 8.41 -6.24 4.32
CA PRO A 295 8.90 -5.44 3.21
C PRO A 295 10.25 -4.85 3.58
N GLN A 296 11.16 -4.77 2.61
CA GLN A 296 12.47 -4.20 2.85
C GLN A 296 12.38 -2.70 3.13
N THR A 297 13.15 -2.23 4.11
CA THR A 297 13.40 -0.82 4.33
C THR A 297 14.11 -0.21 3.13
N TYR A 298 13.66 0.96 2.68
CA TYR A 298 14.36 1.72 1.64
C TYR A 298 15.50 2.54 2.24
N THR A 299 16.73 2.34 1.74
CA THR A 299 17.93 2.91 2.37
C THR A 299 18.62 4.04 1.59
N LYS A 300 18.17 4.32 0.36
CA LYS A 300 18.76 5.40 -0.44
C LYS A 300 18.18 6.76 -0.07
N ASN A 301 18.97 7.81 -0.24
CA ASN A 301 18.52 9.19 -0.04
C ASN A 301 17.65 9.66 -1.22
N VAL A 302 16.34 9.78 -1.02
CA VAL A 302 15.40 10.24 -2.07
C VAL A 302 15.60 11.71 -2.46
N PHE A 303 16.31 12.49 -1.64
CA PHE A 303 16.61 13.91 -1.89
C PHE A 303 17.97 14.13 -2.55
N ALA A 304 18.76 13.07 -2.74
CA ALA A 304 19.99 13.19 -3.51
C ALA A 304 19.63 13.39 -4.99
N ARG A 305 20.27 14.34 -5.66
CA ARG A 305 20.22 14.45 -7.12
C ARG A 305 20.96 13.26 -7.72
N GLU A 306 20.27 12.14 -7.91
CA GLU A 306 20.72 11.09 -8.81
C GLU A 306 20.04 11.32 -10.16
N TYR A 307 20.65 12.18 -10.99
CA TYR A 307 20.42 12.26 -12.44
C TYR A 307 21.76 12.30 -13.14
#